data_AF-A0A975NVZ0-F1
#
_entry.id   AF-A0A975NVZ0-F1
#
_cell.length_a   1.000
_cell.length_b   1.000
_cell.length_c   1.000
_cell.angle_alpha   90.00
_cell.angle_beta   90.00
_cell.angle_gamma   90.00
#
_symmetry.space_group_name_H-M   'P 1'
#
loop_
_entity.id
_entity.type
_entity.pdbx_description
1 polymer ?
#
loop_
_entity_poly.entity_id
_entity_poly.type
_entity_poly.pdbx_seq_one_letter_code
_entity_poly.pdbx_strand_id
1 'polypeptide(L)'
;MPAPTPHRYKNRSKVWLYDGPGGWHFVTLSGKQSSEIAFLAAHSKSAWGSIPVIATVGRTSWKTSIFPDKKCGAYLLPLKAAVRIKEKIATGDTVAVTIELQT
;
A
#
# COMPACT_ATOMS: atom_id res chain seq x y z
N MET A 1 -12.49 18.72 19.07
CA MET A 1 -12.21 18.49 17.64
C MET A 1 -12.19 16.98 17.43
N PRO A 2 -13.15 16.37 16.71
CA PRO A 2 -12.98 14.97 16.33
C PRO A 2 -11.78 14.89 15.39
N ALA A 3 -10.84 13.99 15.69
CA ALA A 3 -9.74 13.68 14.78
C ALA A 3 -10.34 13.31 13.41
N PRO A 4 -9.73 13.73 12.29
CA PRO A 4 -10.19 13.30 10.97
C PRO A 4 -10.24 11.78 10.98
N THR A 5 -11.42 11.20 10.71
CA THR A 5 -11.60 9.76 10.71
C THR A 5 -10.63 9.18 9.69
N PRO A 6 -9.62 8.39 10.10
CA PRO A 6 -8.65 7.88 9.15
C PRO A 6 -9.36 6.96 8.16
N HIS A 7 -9.27 7.28 6.88
CA HIS A 7 -9.85 6.43 5.83
C HIS A 7 -9.02 5.16 5.72
N ARG A 8 -9.52 4.09 6.37
CA ARG A 8 -8.83 2.82 6.53
C ARG A 8 -9.41 1.74 5.61
N TYR A 9 -8.58 1.24 4.70
CA TYR A 9 -8.90 0.26 3.68
C TYR A 9 -8.20 -1.05 3.94
N LYS A 10 -8.95 -2.12 4.19
CA LYS A 10 -8.38 -3.47 4.36
C LYS A 10 -8.53 -4.28 3.07
N ASN A 11 -7.44 -4.88 2.62
CA ASN A 11 -7.41 -5.73 1.43
C ASN A 11 -6.51 -6.95 1.65
N ARG A 12 -6.79 -8.04 0.94
CA ARG A 12 -5.90 -9.20 0.90
C ARG A 12 -5.31 -9.33 -0.48
N SER A 13 -4.00 -9.41 -0.56
CA SER A 13 -3.32 -9.46 -1.86
C SER A 13 -2.02 -10.23 -1.77
N LYS A 14 -1.64 -10.83 -2.89
CA LYS A 14 -0.43 -11.61 -2.98
C LYS A 14 0.78 -10.70 -3.01
N VAL A 15 1.76 -11.03 -2.20
CA VAL A 15 3.08 -10.40 -2.27
C VAL A 15 3.78 -10.93 -3.50
N TRP A 16 4.28 -10.02 -4.34
CA TRP A 16 5.06 -10.39 -5.50
C TRP A 16 6.41 -9.67 -5.46
N LEU A 17 7.43 -10.30 -6.01
CA LEU A 17 8.76 -9.75 -6.11
C LEU A 17 8.84 -8.98 -7.42
N TYR A 18 9.26 -7.72 -7.32
CA TYR A 18 9.57 -6.93 -8.50
C TYR A 18 10.93 -7.38 -9.04
N ASP A 19 10.92 -7.77 -10.32
CA ASP A 19 12.09 -8.18 -11.08
C ASP A 19 12.93 -6.94 -11.44
N GLY A 20 13.63 -6.40 -10.45
CA GLY A 20 14.47 -5.22 -10.61
C GLY A 20 15.61 -5.22 -9.59
N PRO A 21 16.67 -4.44 -9.84
CA PRO A 21 17.82 -4.37 -8.95
C PRO A 21 17.38 -3.90 -7.56
N GLY A 22 17.49 -4.79 -6.56
CA GLY A 22 17.12 -4.50 -5.17
C GLY A 22 16.10 -5.45 -4.54
N GLY A 23 15.50 -6.38 -5.29
CA GLY A 23 14.62 -7.41 -4.71
C GLY A 23 13.43 -6.83 -3.94
N TRP A 24 12.84 -5.76 -4.47
CA TRP A 24 11.71 -5.07 -3.84
C TRP A 24 10.46 -5.93 -3.91
N HIS A 25 9.74 -6.01 -2.79
CA HIS A 25 8.48 -6.75 -2.73
C HIS A 25 7.33 -5.76 -2.76
N PHE A 26 6.32 -6.07 -3.54
CA PHE A 26 5.15 -5.23 -3.70
C PHE A 26 3.87 -6.01 -3.44
N VAL A 27 2.85 -5.25 -3.06
CA VAL A 27 1.47 -5.73 -2.95
C VAL A 27 0.61 -4.85 -3.82
N THR A 28 -0.18 -5.47 -4.67
CA THR A 28 -1.16 -4.75 -5.50
C THR A 28 -2.45 -4.56 -4.71
N LEU A 29 -2.93 -3.33 -4.59
CA LEU A 29 -4.22 -3.04 -3.99
C LEU A 29 -5.36 -3.40 -4.95
N SER A 30 -6.55 -3.68 -4.40
CA SER A 30 -7.73 -3.88 -5.22
C SER A 30 -8.04 -2.60 -6.02
N GLY A 31 -8.39 -2.75 -7.30
CA GLY A 31 -8.68 -1.60 -8.19
C GLY A 31 -9.77 -0.68 -7.63
N LYS A 32 -10.80 -1.25 -6.99
CA LYS A 32 -11.89 -0.46 -6.36
C LYS A 32 -11.38 0.45 -5.23
N GLN A 33 -10.59 -0.11 -4.31
CA GLN A 33 -9.98 0.69 -3.24
C GLN A 33 -8.98 1.69 -3.80
N SER A 34 -8.26 1.30 -4.84
CA SER A 34 -7.30 2.18 -5.48
C SER A 34 -7.99 3.40 -6.07
N SER A 35 -9.09 3.24 -6.80
CA SER A 35 -9.86 4.38 -7.32
C SER A 35 -10.37 5.29 -6.21
N GLU A 36 -10.86 4.72 -5.10
CA GLU A 36 -11.37 5.51 -3.98
C GLU A 36 -10.26 6.30 -3.27
N ILE A 37 -9.11 5.64 -3.04
CA ILE A 37 -7.90 6.29 -2.54
C ILE A 37 -7.42 7.39 -3.51
N ALA A 38 -7.43 7.11 -4.82
CA ALA A 38 -7.04 8.08 -5.84
C ALA A 38 -7.95 9.31 -5.84
N PHE A 39 -9.24 9.12 -5.56
CA PHE A 39 -10.23 10.16 -5.51
C PHE A 39 -10.07 11.01 -4.24
N LEU A 40 -9.97 10.36 -3.07
CA LEU A 40 -9.81 11.05 -1.79
C LEU A 40 -8.48 11.79 -1.67
N ALA A 41 -7.39 11.11 -2.06
CA ALA A 41 -6.06 11.70 -2.03
C ALA A 41 -5.73 12.50 -3.30
N ALA A 42 -6.72 12.84 -4.15
CA ALA A 42 -6.47 13.67 -5.33
C ALA A 42 -5.78 14.99 -4.99
N HIS A 43 -6.09 15.57 -3.82
CA HIS A 43 -5.48 16.79 -3.29
C HIS A 43 -4.12 16.56 -2.60
N SER A 44 -3.84 15.34 -2.15
CA SER A 44 -2.60 14.95 -1.45
C SER A 44 -1.63 14.15 -2.33
N LYS A 45 -1.94 14.02 -3.63
CA LYS A 45 -1.04 13.39 -4.61
C LYS A 45 0.19 14.25 -4.81
N SER A 46 1.35 13.63 -4.69
CA SER A 46 2.60 14.26 -5.12
C SER A 46 2.59 14.48 -6.64
N ALA A 47 3.52 15.30 -7.16
CA ALA A 47 3.70 15.54 -8.60
C ALA A 47 3.91 14.25 -9.42
N TRP A 48 4.35 13.16 -8.77
CA TRP A 48 4.51 11.82 -9.37
C TRP A 48 3.30 10.90 -9.23
N GLY A 49 2.19 11.36 -8.63
CA GLY A 49 1.00 10.55 -8.37
C GLY A 49 1.12 9.60 -7.17
N SER A 50 2.23 9.65 -6.42
CA SER A 50 2.39 8.90 -5.17
C SER A 50 1.56 9.51 -4.04
N ILE A 51 1.00 8.65 -3.20
CA ILE A 51 0.15 9.06 -2.08
C ILE A 51 0.77 8.55 -0.77
N PRO A 52 1.02 9.43 0.21
CA PRO A 52 1.48 9.02 1.53
C PRO A 52 0.36 8.31 2.29
N VAL A 53 0.67 7.13 2.81
CA VAL A 53 -0.25 6.29 3.58
C VAL A 53 0.44 5.61 4.75
N ILE A 54 -0.33 5.24 5.76
CA ILE A 54 0.13 4.30 6.77
C ILE A 54 -0.33 2.91 6.35
N ALA A 55 0.63 2.05 6.02
CA ALA A 55 0.34 0.66 5.71
C ALA A 55 0.52 -0.19 6.97
N THR A 56 -0.40 -1.12 7.17
CA THR A 56 -0.36 -2.09 8.27
C THR A 56 -0.53 -3.47 7.71
N VAL A 57 0.40 -4.36 8.02
CA VAL A 57 0.35 -5.77 7.62
C VAL A 57 0.50 -6.62 8.86
N GLY A 58 -0.50 -7.47 9.09
CA GLY A 58 -0.65 -8.22 10.33
C GLY A 58 -0.58 -7.30 11.56
N ARG A 59 0.54 -7.32 12.29
CA ARG A 59 0.78 -6.48 13.48
C ARG A 59 1.73 -5.32 13.27
N THR A 60 2.35 -5.22 12.09
CA THR A 60 3.35 -4.22 11.80
C THR A 60 2.75 -3.08 10.99
N SER A 61 2.78 -1.86 11.52
CA SER A 61 2.38 -0.63 10.82
C SER A 61 3.57 0.28 10.55
N TRP A 62 3.60 0.89 9.37
CA TRP A 62 4.66 1.81 8.96
C TRP A 62 4.14 2.86 7.97
N LYS A 63 4.75 4.04 8.02
CA LYS A 63 4.54 5.10 7.02
C LYS A 63 5.25 4.74 5.72
N THR A 64 4.54 4.84 4.62
CA THR A 64 5.04 4.58 3.27
C THR A 64 4.22 5.33 2.25
N SER A 65 4.60 5.26 0.98
CA SER A 65 3.78 5.80 -0.10
C SER A 65 3.37 4.68 -1.04
N ILE A 66 2.16 4.78 -1.57
CA ILE A 66 1.68 3.90 -2.63
C ILE A 66 1.87 4.58 -3.98
N PHE A 67 2.13 3.78 -5.01
CA PHE A 67 2.43 4.24 -6.35
C PHE A 67 1.38 3.74 -7.33
N PRO A 68 0.80 4.60 -8.19
CA PRO A 68 -0.19 4.16 -9.15
C PRO A 68 0.49 3.33 -10.25
N ASP A 69 0.00 2.12 -10.48
CA ASP A 69 0.41 1.32 -11.62
C ASP A 69 -0.49 1.61 -12.82
N LYS A 70 0.11 2.14 -13.89
CA LYS A 70 -0.61 2.49 -15.13
C LYS A 70 -1.10 1.27 -15.91
N LYS A 71 -0.56 0.07 -15.68
CA LYS A 71 -0.95 -1.14 -16.42
C LYS A 71 -2.18 -1.81 -15.83
N CYS A 72 -2.26 -1.89 -14.50
CA CYS A 72 -3.36 -2.52 -13.77
C CYS A 72 -4.42 -1.53 -13.28
N GLY A 73 -4.16 -0.21 -13.30
CA GLY A 73 -5.08 0.78 -12.73
C GLY A 73 -5.24 0.63 -11.22
N ALA A 74 -4.23 0.08 -10.55
CA ALA A 74 -4.21 -0.21 -9.12
C ALA A 74 -3.00 0.44 -8.46
N TYR A 75 -3.08 0.71 -7.16
CA TYR A 75 -1.92 1.17 -6.41
C TYR A 75 -1.05 0.01 -5.96
N LEU A 76 0.26 0.20 -6.05
CA LEU A 76 1.28 -0.70 -5.55
C LEU A 76 1.80 -0.19 -4.21
N LEU A 77 1.81 -1.07 -3.24
CA LEU A 77 2.39 -0.85 -1.93
C LEU A 77 3.75 -1.55 -1.84
N PRO A 78 4.85 -0.80 -1.66
CA PRO A 78 6.15 -1.41 -1.36
C PRO A 78 6.16 -1.99 0.06
N LEU A 79 6.58 -3.26 0.16
CA LEU A 79 6.84 -3.97 1.41
C LEU A 79 8.32 -3.86 1.78
N LYS A 80 8.61 -3.20 2.89
CA LYS A 80 9.96 -3.16 3.46
C LYS A 80 10.40 -4.55 3.91
N ALA A 81 11.68 -4.87 3.72
CA ALA A 81 12.27 -6.13 4.17
C ALA A 81 12.06 -6.37 5.69
N ALA A 82 12.22 -5.33 6.51
CA ALA A 82 11.99 -5.40 7.96
C ALA A 82 10.56 -5.85 8.32
N VAL A 83 9.54 -5.42 7.57
CA VAL A 83 8.14 -5.83 7.79
C VAL A 83 7.99 -7.30 7.41
N ARG A 84 8.52 -7.70 6.26
CA ARG A 84 8.44 -9.08 5.79
C ARG A 84 9.10 -10.06 6.75
N ILE A 85 10.26 -9.70 7.30
CA ILE A 85 10.96 -10.52 8.29
C ILE A 85 10.13 -10.61 9.59
N LYS A 86 9.56 -9.50 10.07
CA LYS A 86 8.72 -9.47 11.27
C LYS A 86 7.47 -10.34 11.16
N GLU A 87 6.74 -10.19 10.07
CA GLU A 87 5.47 -10.90 9.85
C GLU A 87 5.67 -12.26 9.14
N LYS A 88 6.92 -12.68 8.89
CA LYS A 88 7.29 -13.92 8.18
C LYS A 88 6.63 -14.06 6.80
N ILE A 89 6.64 -12.98 6.02
CA ILE A 89 5.97 -12.90 4.71
C ILE A 89 6.93 -13.27 3.58
N ALA A 90 6.61 -14.35 2.88
CA ALA A 90 7.30 -14.79 1.67
C ALA A 90 6.65 -14.23 0.39
N THR A 91 7.39 -14.28 -0.72
CA THR A 91 6.84 -14.01 -2.05
C THR A 91 5.81 -15.07 -2.40
N GLY A 92 4.67 -14.67 -2.98
CA GLY A 92 3.52 -15.53 -3.29
C GLY A 92 2.51 -15.63 -2.15
N ASP A 93 2.86 -15.19 -0.93
CA ASP A 93 1.98 -15.26 0.22
C ASP A 93 0.85 -14.23 0.13
N THR A 94 -0.34 -14.59 0.61
CA THR A 94 -1.51 -13.70 0.59
C THR A 94 -1.66 -13.00 1.93
N VAL A 95 -1.23 -11.75 1.98
CA VAL A 95 -1.24 -10.97 3.22
C VAL A 95 -2.41 -10.00 3.28
N ALA A 96 -2.95 -9.80 4.47
CA ALA A 96 -3.92 -8.76 4.75
C ALA A 96 -3.19 -7.44 4.98
N VAL A 97 -3.28 -6.55 3.99
CA VAL A 97 -2.77 -5.19 4.08
C VAL A 97 -3.90 -4.24 4.45
N THR A 98 -3.60 -3.31 5.34
CA THR A 98 -4.51 -2.24 5.70
C THR A 98 -3.85 -0.91 5.39
N ILE A 99 -4.46 -0.14 4.51
CA ILE A 99 -4.00 1.18 4.10
C ILE A 99 -4.79 2.21 4.88
N GLU A 100 -4.11 3.21 5.40
CA GLU A 100 -4.73 4.34 6.08
C GLU A 100 -4.25 5.61 5.40
N LEU A 101 -5.18 6.39 4.85
CA LEU A 101 -4.83 7.64 4.18
C LEU A 101 -4.44 8.69 5.21
N GLN A 102 -3.29 9.34 4.96
CA GLN A 102 -2.92 10.57 5.65
C GLN A 102 -3.45 11.74 4.81
N THR A 103 -4.75 12.03 4.96
CA THR A 103 -5.38 13.19 4.35
C THR A 103 -5.33 14.38 5.28
#